data_AF-A0A7C5DBJ8-F1
#
_entry.id   AF-A0A7C5DBJ8-F1
#
_cell.length_a   1.000
_cell.length_b   1.000
_cell.length_c   1.000
_cell.angle_alpha   90.00
_cell.angle_beta   90.00
_cell.angle_gamma   90.00
#
_symmetry.space_group_name_H-M   'P 1'
#
loop_
_entity.id
_entity.type
_entity.pdbx_description
1 polymer ?
#
loop_
_entity_poly.entity_id
_entity_poly.type
_entity_poly.pdbx_seq_one_letter_code
_entity_poly.pdbx_strand_id
1 'polypeptide(L)' 'MRMSRAFIPTEKEAPKDAVLPSHIYLARAGFIAQVASGLYNLMPLGKRVLKKIERVI' A
#
# COMPACT_ATOMS: atom_id res chain seq x y z
N MET A 1 -1.81 3.95 -16.92
CA MET A 1 -0.90 2.82 -16.60
C MET A 1 -1.66 1.55 -16.86
N ARG A 2 -1.14 0.62 -17.67
CA ARG A 2 -1.82 -0.66 -17.92
C ARG A 2 -1.58 -1.59 -16.72
N MET A 3 -2.62 -2.28 -16.24
CA MET A 3 -2.51 -3.18 -15.09
C MET A 3 -1.46 -4.28 -15.32
N SER A 4 -1.39 -4.81 -16.54
CA SER A 4 -0.41 -5.85 -16.93
C SER A 4 1.06 -5.42 -16.85
N ARG A 5 1.35 -4.12 -16.75
CA ARG A 5 2.72 -3.57 -16.61
C ARG A 5 2.94 -2.93 -15.25
N ALA A 6 1.96 -3.01 -14.36
CA ALA A 6 1.97 -2.39 -13.06
C ALA A 6 2.38 -3.41 -11.99
N PHE A 7 3.31 -3.01 -11.12
CA PHE A 7 3.60 -3.81 -9.93
C PHE A 7 2.61 -3.45 -8.82
N ILE A 8 1.56 -4.27 -8.67
CA ILE A 8 0.49 -4.12 -7.68
C ILE A 8 0.18 -5.51 -7.10
N PRO A 9 0.89 -5.94 -6.04
CA PRO A 9 0.67 -7.22 -5.41
C PRO A 9 -0.52 -7.14 -4.46
N THR A 10 -1.72 -7.45 -4.96
CA THR A 10 -2.93 -7.50 -4.14
C THR A 10 -3.05 -8.83 -3.41
N GLU A 11 -3.44 -8.79 -2.14
CA GLU A 11 -3.68 -9.98 -1.32
C GLU A 11 -5.18 -10.26 -1.15
N LYS A 12 -5.56 -11.54 -1.28
CA LYS A 12 -6.95 -11.97 -1.10
C LYS A 12 -7.38 -11.83 0.37
N GLU A 13 -6.51 -12.23 1.28
CA GLU A 13 -6.77 -12.24 2.72
C GLU A 13 -6.17 -11.01 3.41
N ALA A 14 -6.75 -10.62 4.54
CA ALA A 14 -6.19 -9.54 5.35
C ALA A 14 -4.95 -10.05 6.10
N PRO A 15 -3.92 -9.19 6.30
CA PRO A 15 -2.83 -9.51 7.21
C PRO A 15 -3.40 -9.78 8.60
N LYS A 16 -2.97 -10.87 9.25
CA LYS A 16 -3.45 -11.25 10.59
C LYS A 16 -3.10 -10.22 11.67
N ASP A 17 -2.05 -9.46 11.41
CA ASP A 17 -1.45 -8.52 12.37
C ASP A 17 -2.10 -7.12 12.26
N ALA A 18 -2.88 -6.88 11.21
CA ALA A 18 -3.52 -5.59 10.95
C ALA A 18 -4.94 -5.56 11.56
N VAL A 19 -5.12 -4.77 12.62
CA VAL A 19 -6.43 -4.58 13.27
C VAL A 19 -7.19 -3.39 12.70
N LEU A 20 -6.47 -2.33 12.30
CA LEU A 20 -7.08 -1.08 11.84
C LEU A 20 -7.57 -1.22 10.38
N PRO A 21 -8.82 -0.84 10.03
CA PRO A 21 -9.35 -0.99 8.68
C PRO A 21 -8.48 -0.34 7.60
N SER A 22 -7.95 0.86 7.86
CA SER A 22 -7.06 1.56 6.93
C SER A 22 -5.77 0.77 6.66
N HIS A 23 -5.16 0.20 7.69
CA HIS A 23 -3.97 -0.66 7.55
C HIS A 23 -4.30 -1.91 6.73
N ILE A 24 -5.41 -2.58 7.04
CA ILE A 24 -5.86 -3.76 6.31
C ILE A 24 -6.03 -3.44 4.81
N TYR A 25 -6.70 -2.34 4.47
CA TYR A 25 -6.92 -1.97 3.08
C TYR A 25 -5.63 -1.57 2.35
N LEU A 26 -4.74 -0.82 3.00
CA LEU A 26 -3.46 -0.42 2.41
C LEU A 26 -2.57 -1.63 2.13
N ALA A 27 -2.53 -2.59 3.05
CA ALA A 27 -1.77 -3.82 2.86
C ALA A 27 -2.39 -4.69 1.76
N ARG A 28 -3.70 -4.98 1.84
CA ARG A 28 -4.40 -5.86 0.87
C ARG A 28 -4.38 -5.32 -0.55
N ALA A 29 -4.54 -4.01 -0.73
CA ALA A 29 -4.55 -3.39 -2.05
C ALA A 29 -3.14 -3.20 -2.63
N GLY A 30 -2.08 -3.63 -1.93
CA GLY A 30 -0.70 -3.52 -2.38
C GLY A 30 -0.19 -2.08 -2.40
N PHE A 31 -0.64 -1.24 -1.46
CA PHE A 31 -0.18 0.16 -1.32
C PHE A 31 1.04 0.25 -0.41
N ILE A 32 1.12 -0.63 0.59
CA ILE A 32 2.23 -0.71 1.53
C ILE A 32 2.67 -2.16 1.71
N ALA A 33 3.95 -2.36 2.03
CA ALA A 33 4.48 -3.65 2.47
C ALA A 33 5.29 -3.46 3.76
N GLN A 34 4.95 -4.19 4.81
CA GLN A 34 5.65 -4.11 6.08
C GLN A 34 7.00 -4.84 6.00
N VAL A 35 8.08 -4.18 6.44
CA VAL A 35 9.44 -4.75 6.45
C VAL A 35 9.89 -5.06 7.88
N ALA A 36 9.47 -4.23 8.84
CA ALA A 36 9.67 -4.45 10.27
C ALA A 36 8.56 -3.73 11.06
N SER A 37 8.57 -3.85 12.39
CA SER A 37 7.59 -3.15 13.23
C SER A 37 7.65 -1.64 12.99
N GLY A 38 6.54 -1.05 12.53
CA GLY A 38 6.44 0.37 12.19
C GLY A 38 7.16 0.80 10.91
N LEU A 39 7.81 -0.11 10.19
CA LEU A 39 8.55 0.20 8.96
C LEU A 39 7.84 -0.38 7.74
N TYR A 40 7.49 0.51 6.80
CA TYR A 40 6.72 0.17 5.60
C TYR A 40 7.42 0.67 4.33
N ASN A 41 7.48 -0.19 3.33
CA ASN A 41 7.78 0.19 1.96
C ASN A 41 6.52 0.74 1.30
N LEU A 42 6.64 1.91 0.68
CA LEU A 42 5.59 2.47 -0.17
C LEU A 42 5.65 1.86 -1.57
N MET A 43 4.62 1.11 -1.91
CA MET A 43 4.48 0.46 -3.21
C MET A 43 4.15 1.50 -4.29
N PRO A 44 4.21 1.15 -5.60
CA PRO A 44 3.99 2.13 -6.67
C PRO A 44 2.68 2.91 -6.59
N LEU A 45 1.60 2.28 -6.09
CA LEU A 45 0.33 2.97 -5.84
C LEU A 45 0.39 3.88 -4.61
N GLY A 46 0.96 3.41 -3.50
CA GLY A 46 1.16 4.22 -2.29
C GLY A 46 2.00 5.47 -2.57
N LYS A 47 3.09 5.32 -3.31
CA LYS A 47 3.96 6.44 -3.75
C LYS A 47 3.23 7.44 -4.65
N ARG A 48 2.29 6.98 -5.49
CA ARG A 48 1.46 7.89 -6.30
C ARG A 48 0.52 8.73 -5.46
N VAL A 49 -0.11 8.15 -4.45
CA VAL A 49 -0.99 8.88 -3.53
C VAL A 49 -0.17 9.86 -2.70
N LEU A 50 0.98 9.44 -2.17
CA LEU A 50 1.88 10.32 -1.44
C LEU A 50 2.25 11.56 -2.28
N LYS A 51 2.67 11.37 -3.53
CA LYS A 51 2.98 12.49 -4.45
C LYS A 51 1.80 13.44 -4.71
N LYS A 52 0.56 12.96 -4.62
CA LYS A 52 -0.62 13.82 -4.73
C LYS A 52 -0.81 14.65 -3.47
N ILE A 53 -0.60 14.03 -2.30
CA ILE A 53 -0.68 14.72 -1.00
C ILE A 53 0.42 15.78 -0.93
N GLU A 54 1.68 15.43 -1.27
CA GLU A 54 2.83 16.34 -1.33
C GLU A 54 2.62 17.54 -2.26
N ARG A 55 1.75 17.41 -3.28
CA ARG A 55 1.44 18.52 -4.21
C ARG A 55 0.42 19.51 -3.64
N VAL A 56 -0.43 19.05 -2.73
CA VAL A 56 -1.49 19.87 -2.11
C VAL A 56 -0.93 20.67 -0.93
N ILE A 57 0.04 20.09 -0.22
CA ILE A 57 0.84 20.78 0.80
C ILE A 57 1.71 21.84 0.13
#